data_AF-A0A359B088-F1
#
_entry.id   AF-A0A359B088-F1
#
_cell.length_a   1.000
_cell.length_b   1.000
_cell.length_c   1.000
_cell.angle_alpha   90.00
_cell.angle_beta   90.00
_cell.angle_gamma   90.00
#
_symmetry.space_group_name_H-M   'P 1'
#
loop_
_entity.id
_entity.type
_entity.pdbx_description
1 polymer ?
#
loop_
_entity_poly.entity_id
_entity_poly.type
_entity_poly.pdbx_seq_one_letter_code
_entity_poly.pdbx_strand_id
1 'polypeptide(L)'
;MITFLIIGITVLISIAAFSNYSLMDKFIFRPAESGSGRWYRFFTYGVLHADYTHLIFNMFTLYFFGGDIERTFKTTFGEQAGVFFYLLLYVTALP
;
A
#
# COMPACT_ATOMS: atom_id res chain seq x y z
N MET A 1 -13.15 -6.76 -3.32
CA MET A 1 -13.51 -5.63 -2.43
C MET A 1 -12.31 -5.13 -1.65
N ILE A 2 -11.36 -6.01 -1.33
CA ILE A 2 -10.14 -5.67 -0.60
C ILE A 2 -9.30 -4.68 -1.41
N THR A 3 -9.22 -4.83 -2.73
CA THR A 3 -8.50 -3.89 -3.62
C THR A 3 -8.95 -2.44 -3.41
N PHE A 4 -10.26 -2.18 -3.34
CA PHE A 4 -10.77 -0.82 -3.16
C PHE A 4 -10.45 -0.25 -1.78
N LEU A 5 -10.44 -1.09 -0.73
CA LEU A 5 -10.01 -0.67 0.60
C LEU A 5 -8.53 -0.28 0.61
N ILE A 6 -7.68 -1.07 -0.03
CA ILE A 6 -6.26 -0.78 -0.18
C ILE A 6 -6.05 0.54 -0.93
N ILE A 7 -6.75 0.73 -2.06
CA ILE A 7 -6.70 1.98 -2.83
C ILE A 7 -7.13 3.16 -1.95
N GLY A 8 -8.27 3.07 -1.29
CA GLY A 8 -8.81 4.14 -0.45
C GLY A 8 -7.85 4.55 0.67
N ILE A 9 -7.32 3.57 1.41
CA ILE A 9 -6.37 3.83 2.50
C ILE A 9 -5.08 4.48 1.96
N THR A 10 -4.55 3.96 0.85
CA THR A 10 -3.30 4.44 0.24
C THR A 10 -3.43 5.88 -0.26
N VAL A 11 -4.55 6.19 -0.91
CA VAL A 11 -4.87 7.54 -1.40
C VAL A 11 -5.03 8.51 -0.24
N LEU A 12 -5.80 8.16 0.79
CA LEU A 12 -6.04 9.04 1.95
C LEU A 12 -4.74 9.35 2.69
N ILE A 13 -3.91 8.34 2.95
CA ILE A 13 -2.63 8.53 3.64
C ILE A 13 -1.68 9.38 2.80
N SER A 14 -1.56 9.09 1.49
CA SER A 14 -0.64 9.80 0.61
C SER A 14 -1.04 11.27 0.41
N ILE A 15 -2.33 11.55 0.20
CA ILE A 15 -2.83 12.94 0.05
C ILE A 15 -2.64 13.72 1.35
N ALA A 16 -2.95 13.13 2.51
CA ALA A 16 -2.71 13.77 3.79
C ALA A 16 -1.22 14.10 3.98
N ALA A 17 -0.32 13.21 3.56
CA ALA A 17 1.12 13.41 3.64
C ALA A 17 1.64 14.50 2.68
N PHE A 18 1.11 14.58 1.45
CA PHE A 18 1.54 15.59 0.46
C PHE A 18 1.38 17.02 0.96
N SER A 19 0.32 17.28 1.74
CA SER A 19 0.08 18.60 2.33
C SER A 19 0.78 18.84 3.68
N ASN A 20 1.40 17.81 4.28
CA ASN A 20 1.95 17.88 5.63
C ASN A 20 3.36 17.28 5.70
N TYR A 21 4.36 18.15 5.64
CA TYR A 21 5.77 17.76 5.70
C TYR A 21 6.13 16.97 6.97
N SER A 22 5.53 17.30 8.12
CA SER A 22 5.77 16.56 9.36
C SER A 22 5.19 15.13 9.30
N LEU A 23 4.04 14.96 8.65
CA LEU A 23 3.44 13.64 8.44
C LEU A 23 4.25 12.82 7.43
N MET A 24 4.70 13.46 6.34
CA MET A 24 5.57 12.86 5.34
C MET A 24 6.87 12.35 5.97
N ASP A 25 7.56 13.18 6.76
CA ASP A 25 8.81 12.79 7.44
C ASP A 25 8.58 11.69 8.50
N LYS A 26 7.41 11.65 9.16
CA LYS A 26 7.09 10.55 10.09
C LYS A 26 6.94 9.21 9.39
N PHE A 27 6.37 9.17 8.18
CA PHE A 27 6.04 7.94 7.47
C PHE A 27 7.09 7.46 6.47
N ILE A 28 7.95 8.36 5.98
CA ILE A 28 9.04 8.00 5.09
C ILE A 28 10.11 7.18 5.82
N PHE A 29 10.64 6.17 5.14
CA PHE A 29 11.69 5.34 5.70
C PHE A 29 13.05 6.06 5.62
N ARG A 30 13.68 6.29 6.77
CA ARG A 30 15.02 6.92 6.88
C ARG A 30 15.92 6.02 7.73
N PRO A 31 16.82 5.22 7.12
CA PRO A 31 17.64 4.24 7.83
C PRO A 31 18.43 4.82 9.02
N ALA A 32 19.02 6.01 8.82
CA ALA A 32 19.80 6.72 9.85
C ALA A 32 18.95 7.13 11.08
N GLU A 33 17.64 7.19 10.92
CA GLU A 33 16.71 7.54 11.98
C GLU A 33 15.85 6.34 12.43
N SER A 34 15.97 5.17 11.82
CA SER A 34 15.16 3.98 12.17
C SER A 34 15.70 3.23 13.40
N GLY A 35 16.06 3.97 14.46
CA GLY A 35 16.38 3.42 15.78
C GLY A 35 15.15 2.85 16.51
N SER A 36 15.35 2.43 17.76
CA SER A 36 14.32 1.85 18.62
C SER A 36 13.06 2.73 18.69
N GLY A 37 11.92 2.18 18.25
CA GLY A 37 10.60 2.82 18.33
C GLY A 37 10.04 3.37 17.01
N ARG A 38 10.79 3.34 15.90
CA ARG A 38 10.31 3.81 14.58
C ARG A 38 10.15 2.69 13.53
N TRP A 39 9.99 1.45 13.98
CA TRP A 39 9.80 0.27 13.10
C TRP A 39 8.59 0.37 12.19
N TYR A 40 7.55 1.11 12.58
CA TYR A 40 6.38 1.35 11.72
C TYR A 40 6.75 2.00 10.38
N ARG A 41 7.87 2.73 10.32
CA ARG A 41 8.40 3.33 9.08
C ARG A 41 8.68 2.30 8.00
N PHE A 42 8.94 1.04 8.34
CA PHE A 42 9.09 -0.08 7.38
C PHE A 42 7.79 -0.49 6.70
N PHE A 43 6.63 -0.18 7.28
CA PHE A 43 5.35 -0.53 6.66
C PHE A 43 4.69 0.70 6.04
N THR A 44 4.83 1.87 6.69
CA THR A 44 4.20 3.10 6.19
C THR A 44 4.81 3.60 4.89
N TYR A 45 6.09 3.35 4.64
CA TYR A 45 6.74 3.81 3.41
C TYR A 45 6.22 3.13 2.15
N GLY A 46 5.78 1.85 2.22
CA GLY A 46 5.21 1.15 1.07
C GLY A 46 3.85 1.71 0.64
N VAL A 47 3.12 2.36 1.55
CA VAL A 47 1.83 3.00 1.29
C VAL A 47 2.01 4.47 0.88
N LEU A 48 3.13 5.08 1.30
CA LEU A 48 3.43 6.49 1.06
C LEU A 48 4.00 6.68 -0.34
N HIS A 49 3.40 7.60 -1.10
CA HIS A 49 3.91 7.99 -2.41
C HIS A 49 4.66 9.33 -2.32
N ALA A 50 5.52 9.62 -3.30
CA ALA A 50 6.32 10.85 -3.33
C ALA A 50 5.57 12.05 -3.96
N ASP A 51 4.67 11.78 -4.91
CA ASP A 51 3.87 12.79 -5.60
C ASP A 51 2.56 12.21 -6.16
N TYR A 52 1.70 13.11 -6.64
CA TYR A 52 0.40 12.77 -7.21
C TYR A 52 0.49 11.86 -8.44
N THR A 53 1.49 12.03 -9.31
CA THR A 53 1.62 11.24 -10.54
C THR A 53 1.94 9.78 -10.20
N HIS A 54 2.89 9.54 -9.30
CA HIS A 54 3.21 8.19 -8.82
C HIS A 54 1.99 7.54 -8.14
N LEU A 55 1.29 8.30 -7.29
CA LEU A 55 0.07 7.80 -6.63
C LEU A 55 -1.00 7.41 -7.64
N ILE A 56 -1.31 8.29 -8.60
CA ILE A 56 -2.35 8.05 -9.60
C ILE A 56 -2.00 6.82 -10.45
N PHE A 57 -0.76 6.72 -10.94
CA PHE A 57 -0.35 5.59 -11.79
C PHE A 57 -0.47 4.24 -11.06
N ASN A 58 -0.03 4.18 -9.81
CA ASN A 58 -0.13 2.96 -9.01
C ASN A 58 -1.58 2.61 -8.68
N MET A 59 -2.40 3.58 -8.28
CA MET A 59 -3.81 3.32 -7.97
C MET A 59 -4.61 2.96 -9.21
N PHE A 60 -4.31 3.56 -10.36
CA PHE A 60 -4.88 3.20 -11.64
C PHE A 60 -4.54 1.74 -11.99
N THR A 61 -3.26 1.37 -11.94
CA THR A 61 -2.81 -0.01 -12.18
C THR A 61 -3.50 -1.00 -11.24
N LEU A 62 -3.52 -0.69 -9.94
CA LEU A 62 -4.16 -1.54 -8.93
C LEU A 62 -5.68 -1.64 -9.13
N TYR A 63 -6.35 -0.58 -9.59
CA TYR A 63 -7.78 -0.60 -9.91
C TYR A 63 -8.09 -1.56 -11.06
N PHE A 64 -7.29 -1.53 -12.14
CA PHE A 64 -7.49 -2.39 -13.30
C PHE A 64 -7.18 -3.87 -13.02
N PHE A 65 -6.06 -4.15 -12.36
CA PHE A 65 -5.59 -5.53 -12.18
C PHE A 65 -5.98 -6.14 -10.84
N GLY A 66 -6.05 -5.34 -9.77
CA GLY A 66 -6.19 -5.85 -8.41
C GLY A 66 -7.49 -6.60 -8.17
N GLY A 67 -8.60 -6.15 -8.74
CA GLY A 67 -9.90 -6.80 -8.60
C GLY A 67 -9.95 -8.17 -9.28
N ASP A 68 -9.37 -8.28 -10.48
CA ASP A 68 -9.29 -9.55 -11.21
C ASP A 68 -8.36 -10.53 -10.49
N ILE A 69 -7.20 -10.07 -10.00
CA ILE A 69 -6.27 -10.90 -9.23
C ILE A 69 -6.92 -11.36 -7.91
N GLU A 70 -7.59 -10.46 -7.16
CA GLU A 70 -8.32 -10.81 -5.93
C GLU A 70 -9.32 -11.93 -6.21
N ARG A 71 -10.11 -11.81 -7.29
CA ARG A 71 -11.10 -12.81 -7.69
C ARG A 71 -10.46 -14.13 -8.07
N THR A 72 -9.45 -14.12 -8.93
CA THR A 72 -8.76 -15.34 -9.38
C THR A 72 -8.14 -16.09 -8.21
N PHE A 73 -7.54 -15.39 -7.25
CA PHE A 73 -6.95 -16.02 -6.07
C PHE A 73 -8.01 -16.69 -5.19
N LYS A 74 -9.13 -16.00 -4.91
CA LYS A 74 -10.26 -16.57 -4.16
C LYS A 74 -10.88 -17.78 -4.83
N THR A 75 -11.03 -17.76 -6.16
CA THR A 75 -11.60 -18.91 -6.89
C THR A 75 -10.64 -20.09 -6.98
N THR A 76 -9.33 -19.84 -7.02
CA THR A 76 -8.31 -20.90 -7.22
C THR A 76 -7.91 -21.58 -5.92
N PHE A 77 -7.67 -20.78 -4.87
CA PHE A 77 -7.17 -21.29 -3.58
C PHE A 77 -8.28 -21.44 -2.53
N GLY A 78 -9.51 -21.05 -2.87
CA GLY A 78 -10.63 -20.93 -1.94
C GLY A 78 -10.67 -19.56 -1.26
N GLU A 79 -11.83 -19.19 -0.69
CA GLU A 79 -12.09 -17.82 -0.22
C GLU A 79 -11.05 -17.34 0.79
N GLN A 80 -10.79 -18.11 1.85
CA GLN A 80 -9.88 -17.69 2.94
C GLN A 80 -8.41 -17.69 2.51
N ALA A 81 -7.93 -18.77 1.89
CA ALA A 81 -6.54 -18.87 1.46
C ALA A 81 -6.24 -17.92 0.29
N GLY A 82 -7.20 -17.71 -0.61
CA GLY A 82 -7.08 -16.74 -1.71
C GLY A 82 -6.93 -15.30 -1.21
N VAL A 83 -7.70 -14.90 -0.19
CA VAL A 83 -7.50 -13.60 0.48
C VAL A 83 -6.10 -13.49 1.06
N PHE A 84 -5.64 -14.52 1.78
CA PHE A 84 -4.31 -14.52 2.37
C PHE A 84 -3.21 -14.37 1.30
N PHE A 85 -3.25 -15.16 0.23
CA PHE A 85 -2.26 -15.08 -0.83
C PHE A 85 -2.31 -13.78 -1.62
N TYR A 86 -3.49 -13.19 -1.82
CA TYR A 86 -3.64 -11.88 -2.45
C TYR A 86 -2.98 -10.79 -1.61
N LEU A 87 -3.23 -10.78 -0.28
CA LEU A 87 -2.60 -9.84 0.64
C LEU A 87 -1.08 -10.05 0.74
N LEU A 88 -0.63 -11.31 0.74
CA LEU A 88 0.79 -11.63 0.73
C LEU A 88 1.47 -11.07 -0.52
N LEU A 89 0.89 -11.32 -1.70
CA LEU A 89 1.38 -10.78 -2.97
C LEU A 89 1.46 -9.25 -2.93
N TYR A 90 0.40 -8.59 -2.44
CA TYR A 90 0.38 -7.14 -2.29
C TYR A 90 1.51 -6.63 -1.39
N VAL A 91 1.68 -7.20 -0.20
CA VAL A 91 2.71 -6.76 0.77
C VAL A 91 4.12 -6.99 0.22
N THR A 92 4.37 -8.10 -0.47
CA THR A 92 5.68 -8.39 -1.08
C THR A 92 5.99 -7.52 -2.30
N ALA A 93 4.97 -6.91 -2.91
CA ALA A 93 5.12 -6.01 -4.05
C ALA A 93 5.29 -4.55 -3.64
N LEU A 94 5.27 -4.25 -2.33
CA LEU A 94 5.61 -2.92 -1.84
C LEU A 94 7.09 -2.62 -2.18
N PRO A 95 7.40 -1.38 -2.61
CA PRO A 95 8.74 -0.97 -2.99
C PRO A 95 9.74 -0.99 -1.82
#